data_AF-A0A445KI55-F1
#
_entry.id   AF-A0A445KI55-F1
#
_cell.length_a   1.000
_cell.length_b   1.000
_cell.length_c   1.000
_cell.angle_alpha   90.00
_cell.angle_beta   90.00
_cell.angle_gamma   90.00
#
_symmetry.space_group_name_H-M   'P 1'
#
loop_
_entity.id
_entity.type
_entity.pdbx_description
1 polymer ?
#
loop_
_entity_poly.entity_id
_entity_poly.type
_entity_poly.pdbx_seq_one_letter_code
_entity_poly.pdbx_strand_id
1 'polypeptide(L)'
;MPLALCMHSYNCRATLLNSAMETLDSAVSTPSRTSDSKPQTSSPLPPSVLRLWRPAAQRNLRNQWSQLVSCKNRWFSASSVGRSHATALVNFHLSQRYMPDMKLGVLSDMPDIKKRACLKLFKRQELQRSKLVLSYKDMVGIVSDMINVSRSMKCFFKGSNNSPLLQFSYNSADQSDSGEGGEGGGIPVFTFYSITSHEKFAEELIQMFSLELCLKRLLVLEFMSIGYDTSAVKQLHWSTQLYDEEFKDLRDCNLYCEETHGPVPPRLRDGKSDIDALRFDNQPNPEVLQLGE
;
A
#
# COMPACT_ATOMS: atom_id res chain seq x y z
N MET A 1 -24.28 -6.37 -12.07
CA MET A 1 -24.75 -6.20 -10.67
C MET A 1 -23.91 -7.04 -9.68
N PRO A 2 -22.59 -6.78 -9.47
CA PRO A 2 -21.77 -7.60 -8.54
C PRO A 2 -21.10 -6.81 -7.39
N LEU A 3 -21.47 -5.54 -7.16
CA LEU A 3 -20.90 -4.72 -6.07
C LEU A 3 -21.65 -4.85 -4.73
N ALA A 4 -22.84 -5.46 -4.73
CA ALA A 4 -23.65 -5.62 -3.51
C ALA A 4 -23.23 -6.81 -2.62
N LEU A 5 -22.51 -7.80 -3.18
CA LEU A 5 -22.10 -9.01 -2.46
C LEU A 5 -20.85 -8.81 -1.58
N CYS A 6 -19.99 -7.83 -1.89
CA CYS A 6 -18.80 -7.56 -1.07
C CYS A 6 -19.16 -6.87 0.26
N MET A 7 -20.19 -6.00 0.27
CA MET A 7 -20.59 -5.25 1.47
C MET A 7 -21.38 -6.09 2.49
N HIS A 8 -22.05 -7.18 2.08
CA HIS A 8 -22.76 -8.07 3.00
C HIS A 8 -21.84 -9.03 3.78
N SER A 9 -20.65 -9.34 3.25
CA SER A 9 -19.68 -10.20 3.95
C SER A 9 -19.02 -9.48 5.15
N TYR A 10 -18.90 -8.16 5.10
CA TYR A 10 -18.32 -7.37 6.20
C TYR A 10 -19.24 -7.24 7.43
N ASN A 11 -20.56 -7.28 7.25
CA ASN A 11 -21.49 -7.16 8.39
C ASN A 11 -21.68 -8.47 9.17
N CYS A 12 -21.50 -9.64 8.55
CA CYS A 12 -21.58 -10.92 9.28
C CYS A 12 -20.32 -11.24 10.11
N ARG A 13 -19.15 -10.65 9.79
CA ARG A 13 -17.90 -10.88 10.56
C ARG A 13 -17.80 -10.05 11.84
N ALA A 14 -18.47 -8.90 11.91
CA ALA A 14 -18.51 -8.09 13.13
C ALA A 14 -19.33 -8.76 14.25
N THR A 15 -20.34 -9.57 13.90
CA THR A 15 -21.18 -10.27 14.88
C THR A 15 -20.54 -11.56 15.41
N LEU A 16 -19.70 -12.24 14.61
CA LEU A 16 -19.00 -13.46 15.02
C LEU A 16 -17.83 -13.21 15.99
N LEU A 17 -17.22 -12.01 15.96
CA LEU A 17 -16.14 -11.64 16.89
C LEU A 17 -16.63 -11.42 18.33
N ASN A 18 -17.92 -11.11 18.54
CA ASN A 18 -18.49 -10.98 19.89
C ASN A 18 -18.87 -12.32 20.52
N SER A 19 -18.99 -13.40 19.74
CA SER A 19 -19.39 -14.72 20.24
C SER A 19 -18.22 -15.65 20.56
N ALA A 20 -16.99 -15.33 20.11
CA ALA A 20 -15.81 -16.17 20.33
C ALA A 20 -15.07 -15.86 21.66
N MET A 21 -15.58 -14.93 22.47
CA MET A 21 -14.92 -14.45 23.69
C MET A 21 -15.36 -15.19 24.98
N GLU A 22 -16.13 -16.28 24.86
CA GLU A 22 -16.68 -17.01 26.02
C GLU A 22 -16.23 -18.47 26.18
N THR A 23 -15.23 -18.98 25.45
CA THR A 23 -14.82 -20.38 25.68
C THR A 23 -13.37 -20.67 25.34
N LEU A 24 -12.52 -20.72 26.37
CA LEU A 24 -11.77 -21.93 26.77
C LEU A 24 -10.67 -21.57 27.77
N ASP A 25 -10.98 -21.84 29.04
CA ASP A 25 -10.01 -22.03 30.11
C ASP A 25 -9.45 -23.46 30.08
N SER A 26 -8.20 -23.58 30.55
CA SER A 26 -7.57 -24.75 31.20
C SER A 26 -7.21 -26.01 30.39
N ALA A 27 -5.90 -26.24 30.22
CA ALA A 27 -5.25 -27.51 30.59
C ALA A 27 -3.72 -27.35 30.75
N VAL A 28 -3.20 -27.81 31.90
CA VAL A 28 -1.78 -27.89 32.30
C VAL A 28 -1.26 -29.32 32.07
N SER A 29 -0.03 -29.50 31.55
CA SER A 29 1.03 -30.41 32.08
C SER A 29 2.28 -30.54 31.16
N THR A 30 3.40 -29.92 31.61
CA THR A 30 4.83 -30.33 31.80
C THR A 30 5.58 -31.42 30.96
N PRO A 31 6.94 -31.50 30.96
CA PRO A 31 7.83 -30.87 29.96
C PRO A 31 8.80 -31.86 29.25
N SER A 32 9.46 -31.43 28.17
CA SER A 32 10.65 -32.11 27.63
C SER A 32 11.72 -31.08 27.27
N ARG A 33 12.91 -31.26 27.85
CA ARG A 33 14.05 -30.34 27.80
C ARG A 33 14.73 -30.35 26.44
N THR A 34 14.82 -29.20 25.79
CA THR A 34 15.87 -28.90 24.81
C THR A 34 16.19 -27.40 24.87
N SER A 35 17.34 -27.08 25.47
CA SER A 35 18.19 -25.90 25.25
C SER A 35 17.50 -24.60 24.79
N ASP A 36 16.96 -23.85 25.76
CA ASP A 36 16.55 -22.46 25.59
C ASP A 36 17.76 -21.52 25.65
N SER A 37 18.12 -20.92 24.53
CA SER A 37 18.69 -19.57 24.51
C SER A 37 17.59 -18.59 24.94
N LYS A 38 17.56 -18.28 26.24
CA LYS A 38 16.64 -17.33 26.85
C LYS A 38 16.75 -15.96 26.14
N PRO A 39 15.65 -15.34 25.66
CA PRO A 39 15.70 -13.92 25.36
C PRO A 39 16.01 -13.20 26.68
N GLN A 40 17.04 -12.37 26.70
CA GLN A 40 17.30 -11.49 27.83
C GLN A 40 16.09 -10.59 28.00
N THR A 41 15.22 -10.92 28.96
CA THR A 41 14.17 -10.01 29.42
C THR A 41 14.86 -8.79 30.02
N SER A 42 14.74 -7.68 29.29
CA SER A 42 15.10 -6.34 29.72
C SER A 42 14.60 -6.09 31.15
N SER A 43 15.45 -5.48 31.98
CA SER A 43 15.03 -5.09 33.34
C SER A 43 13.89 -4.07 33.22
N PRO A 44 12.77 -4.24 33.93
CA PRO A 44 11.65 -3.31 33.83
C PRO A 44 12.09 -1.92 34.27
N LEU A 45 11.65 -0.89 33.53
CA LEU A 45 11.88 0.50 33.92
C LEU A 45 11.40 0.73 35.36
N PRO A 46 12.04 1.63 36.13
CA PRO A 46 11.59 1.96 37.47
C PRO A 46 10.11 2.37 37.48
N PRO A 47 9.31 2.01 38.50
CA PRO A 47 7.88 2.31 38.56
C PRO A 47 7.53 3.79 38.36
N SER A 48 8.39 4.69 38.82
CA SER A 48 8.26 6.15 38.64
C SER A 48 8.38 6.56 37.17
N VAL A 49 9.34 5.97 36.43
CA VAL A 49 9.56 6.19 35.00
C VAL A 49 8.40 5.61 34.19
N LEU A 50 7.94 4.40 34.55
CA LEU A 50 6.79 3.75 33.90
C LEU A 50 5.50 4.55 34.02
N ARG A 51 5.24 5.16 35.18
CA ARG A 51 4.04 5.98 35.42
C ARG A 51 3.99 7.20 34.49
N LEU A 52 5.14 7.77 34.13
CA LEU A 52 5.24 8.93 33.24
C LEU A 52 5.33 8.53 31.76
N TRP A 53 6.00 7.42 31.48
CA TRP A 53 6.16 6.85 30.15
C TRP A 53 4.82 6.39 29.57
N ARG A 54 4.00 5.65 30.33
CA ARG A 54 2.74 5.07 29.82
C ARG A 54 1.81 6.15 29.22
N PRO A 55 1.48 7.27 29.90
CA PRO A 55 0.68 8.34 29.29
C PRO A 55 1.31 8.99 28.06
N ALA A 56 2.65 9.07 27.99
CA ALA A 56 3.35 9.59 26.81
C ALA A 56 3.22 8.61 25.62
N ALA A 57 3.46 7.32 25.86
CA ALA A 57 3.29 6.25 24.87
C ALA A 57 1.85 6.15 24.36
N GLN A 58 0.86 6.21 25.26
CA GLN A 58 -0.56 6.22 24.89
C GLN A 58 -0.90 7.39 23.94
N ARG A 59 -0.44 8.61 24.26
CA ARG A 59 -0.66 9.79 23.42
C ARG A 59 0.04 9.63 22.07
N ASN A 60 1.27 9.14 22.05
CA ASN A 60 1.99 8.91 20.80
C ASN A 60 1.24 7.91 19.91
N LEU A 61 0.85 6.76 20.44
CA LEU A 61 0.08 5.77 19.70
C LEU A 61 -1.20 6.38 19.10
N ARG A 62 -2.00 7.11 19.88
CA ARG A 62 -3.20 7.79 19.36
C ARG A 62 -2.88 8.75 18.22
N ASN A 63 -1.79 9.51 18.34
CA ASN A 63 -1.35 10.44 17.32
C ASN A 63 -0.90 9.71 16.04
N GLN A 64 -0.09 8.66 16.15
CA GLN A 64 0.34 7.87 15.00
C GLN A 64 -0.83 7.17 14.31
N TRP A 65 -1.78 6.62 15.08
CA TRP A 65 -3.02 6.07 14.51
C TRP A 65 -3.85 7.12 13.79
N SER A 66 -3.95 8.34 14.33
CA SER A 66 -4.61 9.46 13.64
C SER A 66 -3.90 9.83 12.34
N GLN A 67 -2.57 9.78 12.30
CA GLN A 67 -1.79 10.01 11.08
C GLN A 67 -2.00 8.88 10.06
N LEU A 68 -2.01 7.62 10.49
CA LEU A 68 -2.34 6.49 9.60
C LEU A 68 -3.73 6.63 8.98
N VAL A 69 -4.73 7.09 9.74
CA VAL A 69 -6.08 7.39 9.21
C VAL A 69 -6.02 8.48 8.14
N SER A 70 -5.22 9.53 8.35
CA SER A 70 -4.99 10.56 7.34
C SER A 70 -4.34 10.00 6.08
N CYS A 71 -3.29 9.18 6.22
CA CYS A 71 -2.63 8.51 5.10
C CYS A 71 -3.60 7.61 4.33
N LYS A 72 -4.44 6.85 5.04
CA LYS A 72 -5.48 6.00 4.43
C LYS A 72 -6.48 6.82 3.60
N ASN A 73 -6.92 7.98 4.11
CA ASN A 73 -7.82 8.85 3.35
C ASN A 73 -7.15 9.44 2.11
N ARG A 74 -5.88 9.85 2.23
CA ARG A 74 -5.05 10.27 1.08
C ARG A 74 -4.91 9.15 0.06
N TRP A 75 -4.66 7.91 0.50
CA TRP A 75 -4.58 6.73 -0.38
C TRP A 75 -5.86 6.54 -1.19
N PHE A 76 -7.03 6.55 -0.54
CA PHE A 76 -8.29 6.40 -1.26
C PHE A 76 -8.55 7.52 -2.26
N SER A 77 -8.22 8.76 -1.90
CA SER A 77 -8.33 9.91 -2.80
C SER A 77 -7.42 9.73 -4.02
N ALA A 78 -6.11 9.50 -3.82
CA ALA A 78 -5.14 9.29 -4.89
C ALA A 78 -5.51 8.08 -5.78
N SER A 79 -5.96 6.98 -5.17
CA SER A 79 -6.41 5.80 -5.90
C SER A 79 -7.67 6.05 -6.73
N SER A 80 -8.60 6.87 -6.24
CA SER A 80 -9.80 7.25 -6.98
C SER A 80 -9.45 8.15 -8.17
N VAL A 81 -8.55 9.12 -7.97
CA VAL A 81 -8.03 9.99 -9.03
C VAL A 81 -7.32 9.16 -10.10
N GLY A 82 -6.41 8.26 -9.71
CA GLY A 82 -5.73 7.34 -10.63
C GLY A 82 -6.71 6.48 -11.44
N ARG A 83 -7.76 5.95 -10.80
CA ARG A 83 -8.83 5.20 -11.50
C ARG A 83 -9.57 6.06 -12.52
N SER A 84 -9.84 7.31 -12.19
CA SER A 84 -10.47 8.25 -13.14
C SER A 84 -9.57 8.50 -14.36
N HIS A 85 -8.26 8.64 -14.17
CA HIS A 85 -7.30 8.82 -15.26
C HIS A 85 -7.20 7.57 -16.14
N ALA A 86 -7.11 6.38 -15.54
CA ALA A 86 -7.13 5.11 -16.27
C ALA A 86 -8.43 4.92 -17.07
N THR A 87 -9.59 5.23 -16.48
CA THR A 87 -10.89 5.15 -17.17
C THR A 87 -10.94 6.12 -18.34
N ALA A 88 -10.51 7.37 -18.15
CA ALA A 88 -10.47 8.37 -19.21
C ALA A 88 -9.52 7.95 -20.35
N LEU A 89 -8.36 7.38 -20.01
CA LEU A 89 -7.39 6.86 -20.97
C LEU A 89 -8.02 5.78 -21.88
N VAL A 90 -8.67 4.78 -21.28
CA VAL A 90 -9.38 3.72 -22.03
C VAL A 90 -10.48 4.33 -22.88
N ASN A 91 -11.29 5.25 -22.35
CA ASN A 91 -12.37 5.88 -23.11
C ASN A 91 -11.86 6.66 -24.32
N PHE A 92 -10.76 7.41 -24.18
CA PHE A 92 -10.15 8.12 -25.30
C PHE A 92 -9.54 7.17 -26.33
N HIS A 93 -8.95 6.04 -25.88
CA HIS A 93 -8.44 5.01 -26.77
C HIS A 93 -9.57 4.36 -27.58
N LEU A 94 -10.66 3.92 -26.93
CA LEU A 94 -11.83 3.36 -27.61
C LEU A 94 -12.45 4.37 -28.57
N SER A 95 -12.63 5.63 -28.14
CA SER A 95 -13.13 6.70 -29.00
C SER A 95 -12.25 6.91 -30.23
N GLN A 96 -10.92 6.79 -30.10
CA GLN A 96 -10.00 6.90 -31.22
C GLN A 96 -10.13 5.69 -32.15
N ARG A 97 -10.23 4.47 -31.60
CA ARG A 97 -10.36 3.22 -32.34
C ARG A 97 -11.61 3.19 -33.23
N TYR A 98 -12.75 3.69 -32.73
CA TYR A 98 -14.01 3.71 -33.47
C TYR A 98 -14.26 5.00 -34.28
N MET A 99 -13.40 6.01 -34.17
CA MET A 99 -13.51 7.27 -34.94
C MET A 99 -13.57 7.06 -36.46
N PRO A 100 -12.84 6.11 -37.08
CA PRO A 100 -12.94 5.85 -38.52
C PRO A 100 -14.36 5.46 -38.95
N ASP A 101 -15.07 4.68 -38.14
CA ASP A 101 -16.40 4.16 -38.45
C ASP A 101 -17.53 5.09 -37.98
N MET A 102 -17.21 6.11 -37.19
CA MET A 102 -18.19 7.02 -36.62
C MET A 102 -18.91 7.83 -37.72
N LYS A 103 -20.24 7.82 -37.68
CA LYS A 103 -21.12 8.63 -38.55
C LYS A 103 -21.15 10.06 -38.03
N LEU A 104 -20.50 10.98 -38.74
CA LEU A 104 -20.35 12.38 -38.31
C LEU A 104 -21.48 13.31 -38.79
N GLY A 105 -22.46 12.81 -39.55
CA GLY A 105 -23.55 13.60 -40.09
C GLY A 105 -23.03 14.77 -40.94
N VAL A 106 -23.57 15.97 -40.73
CA VAL A 106 -23.19 17.21 -41.44
C VAL A 106 -21.68 17.51 -41.38
N LEU A 107 -20.96 16.98 -40.38
CA LEU A 107 -19.52 17.18 -40.27
C LEU A 107 -18.71 16.28 -41.22
N SER A 108 -19.33 15.32 -41.93
CA SER A 108 -18.64 14.43 -42.88
C SER A 108 -17.94 15.19 -44.00
N ASP A 109 -18.49 16.33 -44.38
CA ASP A 109 -18.03 17.14 -45.51
C ASP A 109 -16.76 17.93 -45.16
N MET A 110 -16.43 18.01 -43.86
CA MET A 110 -15.23 18.69 -43.40
C MET A 110 -13.99 17.80 -43.64
N PRO A 111 -13.03 18.25 -44.47
CA PRO A 111 -11.85 17.46 -44.77
C PRO A 111 -11.03 17.21 -43.51
N ASP A 112 -10.48 15.99 -43.41
CA ASP A 112 -9.64 15.52 -42.31
C ASP A 112 -10.28 15.57 -40.91
N ILE A 113 -11.60 15.77 -40.76
CA ILE A 113 -12.24 15.91 -39.44
C ILE A 113 -11.96 14.70 -38.53
N LYS A 114 -12.06 13.48 -39.07
CA LYS A 114 -11.76 12.24 -38.35
C LYS A 114 -10.30 12.17 -37.93
N LYS A 115 -9.37 12.53 -38.83
CA LYS A 115 -7.93 12.58 -38.55
C LYS A 115 -7.60 13.59 -37.45
N ARG A 116 -8.19 14.79 -37.50
CA ARG A 116 -8.03 15.82 -36.46
C ARG A 116 -8.63 15.38 -35.13
N ALA A 117 -9.79 14.71 -35.14
CA ALA A 117 -10.41 14.15 -33.94
C ALA A 117 -9.54 13.06 -33.31
N CYS A 118 -9.03 12.11 -34.10
CA CYS A 118 -8.06 11.10 -33.65
C CYS A 118 -6.83 11.73 -33.02
N LEU A 119 -6.24 12.76 -33.64
CA LEU A 119 -5.08 13.46 -33.09
C LEU A 119 -5.40 14.14 -31.74
N LYS A 120 -6.58 14.75 -31.61
CA LYS A 120 -7.03 15.33 -30.33
C LYS A 120 -7.19 14.26 -29.26
N LEU A 121 -7.81 13.13 -29.60
CA LEU A 121 -7.99 12.00 -28.67
C LEU A 121 -6.66 11.40 -28.25
N PHE A 122 -5.72 11.24 -29.18
CA PHE A 122 -4.36 10.78 -28.88
C PHE A 122 -3.64 11.70 -27.88
N LYS A 123 -3.67 13.02 -28.12
CA LYS A 123 -3.10 13.99 -27.17
C LYS A 123 -3.76 13.94 -25.79
N ARG A 124 -5.08 13.66 -25.73
CA ARG A 124 -5.78 13.46 -24.46
C ARG A 124 -5.33 12.18 -23.76
N GLN A 125 -5.06 11.10 -24.48
CA GLN A 125 -4.51 9.86 -23.92
C GLN A 125 -3.14 10.10 -23.28
N GLU A 126 -2.21 10.76 -24.00
CA GLU A 126 -0.88 11.10 -23.45
C GLU A 126 -0.99 11.87 -22.13
N LEU A 127 -1.88 12.88 -22.08
CA LEU A 127 -2.12 13.62 -20.85
C LEU A 127 -2.65 12.74 -19.72
N GLN A 128 -3.57 11.81 -19.99
CA GLN A 128 -4.07 10.89 -18.96
C GLN A 128 -3.01 9.89 -18.52
N ARG A 129 -2.13 9.42 -19.42
CA ARG A 129 -0.97 8.58 -19.07
C ARG A 129 -0.07 9.28 -18.05
N SER A 130 0.34 10.52 -18.33
CA SER A 130 1.15 11.29 -17.38
C SER A 130 0.45 11.47 -16.03
N LYS A 131 -0.85 11.78 -16.02
CA LYS A 131 -1.61 11.94 -14.76
C LYS A 131 -1.80 10.63 -13.99
N LEU A 132 -1.94 9.51 -14.70
CA LEU A 132 -2.00 8.18 -14.10
C LEU A 132 -0.68 7.84 -13.39
N VAL A 133 0.46 8.07 -14.05
CA VAL A 133 1.79 7.89 -13.45
C VAL A 133 1.98 8.79 -12.23
N LEU A 134 1.57 10.06 -12.30
CA LEU A 134 1.61 10.96 -11.14
C LEU A 134 0.76 10.45 -9.97
N SER A 135 -0.45 9.97 -10.25
CA SER A 135 -1.32 9.40 -9.20
C SER A 135 -0.70 8.16 -8.56
N TYR A 136 0.02 7.35 -9.35
CA TYR A 136 0.79 6.23 -8.85
C TYR A 136 1.97 6.67 -7.96
N LYS A 137 2.74 7.67 -8.39
CA LYS A 137 3.80 8.29 -7.58
C LYS A 137 3.27 8.80 -6.24
N ASP A 138 2.11 9.46 -6.23
CA ASP A 138 1.46 9.92 -4.99
C ASP A 138 1.13 8.74 -4.06
N MET A 139 0.64 7.62 -4.62
CA MET A 139 0.37 6.40 -3.84
C MET A 139 1.64 5.78 -3.25
N VAL A 140 2.76 5.76 -3.98
CA VAL A 140 4.07 5.32 -3.45
C VAL A 140 4.49 6.20 -2.27
N GLY A 141 4.41 7.53 -2.42
CA GLY A 141 4.73 8.47 -1.36
C GLY A 141 3.86 8.29 -0.11
N ILE A 142 2.56 8.02 -0.29
CA ILE A 142 1.65 7.75 0.83
C ILE A 142 2.02 6.45 1.57
N VAL A 143 2.42 5.39 0.87
CA VAL A 143 2.88 4.15 1.52
C VAL A 143 4.18 4.39 2.30
N SER A 144 5.10 5.17 1.75
CA SER A 144 6.31 5.61 2.48
C SER A 144 5.95 6.37 3.77
N ASP A 145 5.01 7.32 3.69
CA ASP A 145 4.50 8.04 4.87
C ASP A 145 3.91 7.08 5.91
N MET A 146 3.11 6.08 5.48
CA MET A 146 2.54 5.08 6.38
C MET A 146 3.62 4.26 7.10
N ILE A 147 4.66 3.83 6.37
CA ILE A 147 5.80 3.08 6.94
C ILE A 147 6.51 3.92 7.98
N ASN A 148 6.76 5.20 7.70
CA ASN A 148 7.43 6.10 8.64
C ASN A 148 6.58 6.34 9.90
N VAL A 149 5.28 6.58 9.74
CA VAL A 149 4.33 6.72 10.86
C VAL A 149 4.32 5.46 11.74
N SER A 150 4.35 4.28 11.13
CA SER A 150 4.42 3.00 11.86
C SER A 150 5.71 2.88 12.67
N ARG A 151 6.86 3.21 12.08
CA ARG A 151 8.16 3.19 12.76
C ARG A 151 8.22 4.16 13.95
N SER A 152 7.43 5.23 13.91
CA SER A 152 7.34 6.23 14.99
C SER A 152 6.34 5.88 16.11
N MET A 153 5.75 4.68 16.12
CA MET A 153 4.83 4.27 17.19
C MET A 153 5.52 4.04 18.53
N LYS A 154 6.81 3.67 18.54
CA LYS A 154 7.59 3.51 19.78
C LYS A 154 7.77 4.84 20.50
N CYS A 155 7.79 4.78 21.83
CA CYS A 155 8.06 5.91 22.68
C CYS A 155 9.30 5.58 23.52
N PHE A 156 10.43 6.16 23.17
CA PHE A 156 11.70 5.94 23.83
C PHE A 156 11.90 6.93 24.96
N PHE A 157 12.49 6.46 26.06
CA PHE A 157 12.99 7.34 27.10
C PHE A 157 14.26 8.06 26.62
N LYS A 158 14.29 9.38 26.70
CA LYS A 158 15.44 10.23 26.38
C LYS A 158 15.86 10.94 27.66
N GLY A 159 16.91 10.46 28.32
CA GLY A 159 17.40 11.03 29.56
C GLY A 159 18.89 10.83 29.74
N SER A 160 19.64 11.92 29.90
CA SER A 160 20.93 11.89 30.58
C SER A 160 20.65 11.67 32.07
N ASN A 161 21.49 10.87 32.74
CA ASN A 161 21.40 10.59 34.19
C ASN A 161 21.36 11.86 35.08
N ASN A 162 21.59 13.06 34.52
CA ASN A 162 21.71 14.33 35.23
C ASN A 162 20.55 15.34 35.00
N SER A 163 19.49 14.99 34.24
CA SER A 163 18.34 15.90 34.05
C SER A 163 17.18 15.57 35.01
N PRO A 164 16.63 16.56 35.75
CA PRO A 164 15.45 16.35 36.59
C PRO A 164 14.14 16.20 35.77
N LEU A 165 14.17 16.48 34.46
CA LEU A 165 13.03 16.34 33.57
C LEU A 165 13.19 15.10 32.69
N LEU A 166 12.21 14.19 32.76
CA LEU A 166 12.08 13.06 31.84
C LEU A 166 11.62 13.57 30.47
N GLN A 167 12.40 13.29 29.42
CA GLN A 167 12.00 13.54 28.03
C GLN A 167 11.71 12.21 27.33
N PHE A 168 10.78 12.21 26.38
CA PHE A 168 10.46 11.05 25.56
C PHE A 168 10.61 11.40 24.08
N SER A 169 11.13 10.49 23.28
CA SER A 169 11.29 10.63 21.83
C SER A 169 10.60 9.49 21.07
N TYR A 170 10.33 9.73 19.79
CA TYR A 170 9.73 8.73 18.89
C TYR A 170 10.74 8.15 17.90
N ASN A 171 11.99 8.63 17.96
CA ASN A 171 13.14 8.08 17.27
C ASN A 171 14.03 7.39 18.30
N SER A 172 14.58 6.22 17.94
CA SER A 172 15.69 5.64 18.68
C SER A 172 16.88 6.61 18.57
N ALA A 173 17.46 7.03 19.69
CA ALA A 173 18.75 7.72 19.64
C ALA A 173 19.83 6.75 19.14
N ASP A 174 20.96 7.28 18.64
CA ASP A 174 22.08 6.52 18.07
C ASP A 174 22.44 5.24 18.86
N GLN A 175 22.84 4.22 18.12
CA GLN A 175 23.17 2.83 18.53
C GLN A 175 24.14 2.68 19.73
N SER A 176 24.68 3.76 20.28
CA SER A 176 25.61 3.74 21.41
C SER A 176 24.93 3.55 22.77
N ASP A 177 23.62 3.82 22.89
CA ASP A 177 22.82 3.42 24.04
C ASP A 177 21.82 2.37 23.56
N SER A 178 22.10 1.11 23.84
CA SER A 178 21.24 -0.06 23.64
C SER A 178 19.99 -0.02 24.52
N GLY A 179 19.24 1.07 24.46
CA GLY A 179 18.02 1.29 25.21
C GLY A 179 16.85 0.55 24.59
N GLU A 180 16.62 -0.68 25.04
CA GLU A 180 15.34 -1.41 24.99
C GLU A 180 14.14 -0.62 25.60
N GLY A 181 14.37 0.61 26.06
CA GLY A 181 13.40 1.49 26.73
C GLY A 181 12.26 2.03 25.86
N GLY A 182 12.16 1.60 24.60
CA GLY A 182 11.04 1.92 23.71
C GLY A 182 9.74 1.17 24.01
N GLU A 183 9.82 0.06 24.78
CA GLU A 183 8.70 -0.87 25.00
C GLU A 183 8.09 -0.78 26.40
N GLY A 184 8.66 0.06 27.27
CA GLY A 184 8.21 0.20 28.65
C GLY A 184 8.24 -1.12 29.44
N GLY A 185 9.18 -2.00 29.12
CA GLY A 185 9.33 -3.30 29.76
C GLY A 185 8.20 -4.29 29.42
N GLY A 186 7.62 -4.22 28.22
CA GLY A 186 6.56 -5.13 27.77
C GLY A 186 5.19 -4.88 28.40
N ILE A 187 5.06 -3.81 29.17
CA ILE A 187 3.83 -3.47 29.88
C ILE A 187 2.76 -2.99 28.89
N PRO A 188 1.49 -3.42 29.03
CA PRO A 188 0.39 -2.92 28.23
C PRO A 188 0.28 -1.39 28.28
N VAL A 189 0.11 -0.78 27.11
CA VAL A 189 -0.11 0.66 26.97
C VAL A 189 -1.60 0.97 27.01
N PHE A 190 -2.45 0.14 26.42
CA PHE A 190 -3.91 0.19 26.57
C PHE A 190 -4.42 -1.18 26.97
N THR A 191 -5.33 -1.23 27.94
CA THR A 191 -5.96 -2.48 28.44
C THR A 191 -4.95 -3.61 28.60
N PHE A 192 -4.94 -4.57 27.65
CA PHE A 192 -4.12 -5.78 27.62
C PHE A 192 -3.05 -5.78 26.50
N TYR A 193 -3.00 -4.75 25.65
CA TYR A 193 -2.10 -4.72 24.50
C TYR A 193 -0.85 -3.87 24.75
N SER A 194 0.31 -4.43 24.44
CA SER A 194 1.60 -3.72 24.46
C SER A 194 1.75 -2.82 23.23
N ILE A 195 2.80 -1.99 23.20
CA ILE A 195 3.18 -1.22 22.00
C ILE A 195 3.41 -2.17 20.83
N THR A 196 4.15 -3.24 21.05
CA THR A 196 4.49 -4.24 20.03
C THR A 196 3.24 -4.84 19.37
N SER A 197 2.16 -5.05 20.12
CA SER A 197 0.89 -5.50 19.55
C SER A 197 0.30 -4.48 18.57
N HIS A 198 0.39 -3.19 18.88
CA HIS A 198 -0.10 -2.13 18.00
C HIS A 198 0.80 -1.95 16.78
N GLU A 199 2.11 -2.09 16.94
CA GLU A 199 3.07 -2.05 15.82
C GLU A 199 2.80 -3.18 14.82
N LYS A 200 2.64 -4.42 15.31
CA LYS A 200 2.31 -5.56 14.45
C LYS A 200 1.01 -5.32 13.68
N PHE A 201 -0.01 -4.76 14.35
CA PHE A 201 -1.26 -4.43 13.68
C PHE A 201 -1.09 -3.34 12.61
N ALA A 202 -0.26 -2.32 12.86
CA ALA A 202 0.07 -1.30 11.88
C ALA A 202 0.87 -1.89 10.70
N GLU A 203 1.83 -2.76 10.96
CA GLU A 203 2.62 -3.46 9.95
C GLU A 203 1.74 -4.31 9.03
N GLU A 204 0.83 -5.11 9.59
CA GLU A 204 -0.13 -5.90 8.80
C GLU A 204 -1.02 -5.01 7.92
N LEU A 205 -1.52 -3.90 8.48
CA LEU A 205 -2.32 -2.93 7.72
C LEU A 205 -1.52 -2.33 6.57
N ILE A 206 -0.27 -1.94 6.80
CA ILE A 206 0.60 -1.34 5.78
C ILE A 206 0.95 -2.35 4.72
N GLN A 207 1.20 -3.62 5.10
CA GLN A 207 1.45 -4.69 4.16
C GLN A 207 0.29 -4.85 3.16
N MET A 208 -0.96 -4.66 3.59
CA MET A 208 -2.10 -4.67 2.68
C MET A 208 -2.01 -3.56 1.62
N PHE A 209 -1.67 -2.33 2.02
CA PHE A 209 -1.50 -1.21 1.09
C PHE A 209 -0.30 -1.40 0.16
N SER A 210 0.80 -1.97 0.66
CA SER A 210 1.98 -2.32 -0.12
C SER A 210 1.67 -3.37 -1.20
N LEU A 211 0.90 -4.41 -0.87
CA LEU A 211 0.45 -5.41 -1.87
C LEU A 211 -0.51 -4.81 -2.89
N GLU A 212 -1.42 -3.94 -2.46
CA GLU A 212 -2.31 -3.20 -3.35
C GLU A 212 -1.51 -2.27 -4.29
N LEU A 213 -0.44 -1.65 -3.79
CA LEU A 213 0.46 -0.82 -4.59
C LEU A 213 1.17 -1.62 -5.68
N CYS A 214 1.71 -2.81 -5.35
CA CYS A 214 2.31 -3.71 -6.34
C CYS A 214 1.31 -4.06 -7.46
N LEU A 215 0.06 -4.40 -7.10
CA LEU A 215 -0.98 -4.70 -8.09
C LEU A 215 -1.32 -3.48 -8.95
N LYS A 216 -1.43 -2.29 -8.34
CA LYS A 216 -1.69 -1.05 -9.09
C LYS A 216 -0.55 -0.69 -10.02
N ARG A 217 0.70 -0.93 -9.64
CA ARG A 217 1.87 -0.75 -10.50
C ARG A 217 1.74 -1.59 -11.76
N LEU A 218 1.34 -2.86 -11.61
CA LEU A 218 1.08 -3.76 -12.75
C LEU A 218 0.01 -3.17 -13.67
N LEU A 219 -1.11 -2.72 -13.11
CA LEU A 219 -2.17 -2.09 -13.90
C LEU A 219 -1.69 -0.83 -14.62
N VAL A 220 -0.86 0.00 -13.98
CA VAL A 220 -0.31 1.20 -14.61
C VAL A 220 0.55 0.82 -15.82
N LEU A 221 1.41 -0.20 -15.71
CA LEU A 221 2.19 -0.69 -16.86
C LEU A 221 1.28 -1.10 -18.03
N GLU A 222 0.23 -1.88 -17.76
CA GLU A 222 -0.75 -2.30 -18.79
C GLU A 222 -1.44 -1.09 -19.44
N PHE A 223 -1.88 -0.12 -18.64
CA PHE A 223 -2.51 1.10 -19.15
C PHE A 223 -1.55 1.94 -20.01
N MET A 224 -0.27 1.98 -19.67
CA MET A 224 0.74 2.70 -20.45
C MET A 224 0.95 2.07 -21.84
N SER A 225 0.78 0.77 -21.98
CA SER A 225 0.90 0.05 -23.25
C SER A 225 -0.30 0.20 -24.19
N ILE A 226 -1.45 0.68 -23.71
CA ILE A 226 -2.64 0.90 -24.56
C ILE A 226 -2.28 1.82 -25.74
N GLY A 227 -2.79 1.53 -26.94
CA GLY A 227 -2.73 2.45 -28.09
C GLY A 227 -1.36 2.59 -28.77
N TYR A 228 -0.35 1.87 -28.32
CA TYR A 228 0.88 1.66 -29.07
C TYR A 228 0.84 0.33 -29.82
N ASP A 229 1.45 0.28 -31.01
CA ASP A 229 1.52 -0.95 -31.80
C ASP A 229 2.34 -2.02 -31.07
N THR A 230 1.78 -3.24 -31.01
CA THR A 230 2.37 -4.43 -30.40
C THR A 230 3.70 -4.86 -31.02
N SER A 231 4.05 -4.35 -32.20
CA SER A 231 5.35 -4.57 -32.85
C SER A 231 6.43 -3.55 -32.45
N ALA A 232 6.05 -2.36 -31.95
CA ALA A 232 6.96 -1.26 -31.65
C ALA A 232 7.17 -1.05 -30.14
N VAL A 233 6.14 -1.34 -29.33
CA VAL A 233 6.24 -1.31 -27.88
C VAL A 233 6.34 -2.74 -27.39
N LYS A 234 7.58 -3.22 -27.23
CA LYS A 234 7.87 -4.30 -26.29
C LYS A 234 7.06 -4.00 -25.03
N GLN A 235 6.17 -4.91 -24.64
CA GLN A 235 5.42 -4.85 -23.38
C GLN A 235 6.30 -4.22 -22.31
N LEU A 236 5.84 -3.13 -21.70
CA LEU A 236 6.63 -2.44 -20.69
C LEU A 236 7.00 -3.47 -19.64
N HIS A 237 8.31 -3.76 -19.56
CA HIS A 237 8.79 -4.83 -18.72
C HIS A 237 8.48 -4.48 -17.26
N TRP A 238 8.30 -5.48 -16.41
CA TRP A 238 8.10 -5.23 -14.98
C TRP A 238 9.22 -4.37 -14.39
N SER A 239 10.46 -4.56 -14.85
CA SER A 239 11.61 -3.73 -14.46
C SER A 239 11.71 -2.38 -15.20
N THR A 240 10.69 -1.95 -15.94
CA THR A 240 10.66 -0.61 -16.52
C THR A 240 10.30 0.41 -15.45
N GLN A 241 11.11 1.46 -15.35
CA GLN A 241 10.88 2.58 -14.47
C GLN A 241 9.73 3.45 -15.01
N LEU A 242 8.70 3.68 -14.18
CA LEU A 242 7.50 4.44 -14.55
C LEU A 242 7.69 5.96 -14.41
N TYR A 243 8.55 6.39 -13.50
CA TYR A 243 8.90 7.79 -13.27
C TYR A 243 10.28 7.94 -12.62
N ASP A 244 10.88 9.12 -12.73
CA ASP A 244 12.21 9.41 -12.18
C ASP A 244 12.28 9.13 -10.66
N GLU A 245 13.32 8.43 -10.24
CA GLU A 245 13.53 7.95 -8.85
C GLU A 245 12.55 6.87 -8.33
N GLU A 246 11.64 6.30 -9.16
CA GLU A 246 10.73 5.23 -8.70
C GLU A 246 11.43 4.12 -7.90
N PHE A 247 12.55 3.58 -8.39
CA PHE A 247 13.22 2.48 -7.69
C PHE A 247 13.78 2.88 -6.33
N LYS A 248 14.22 4.14 -6.20
CA LYS A 248 14.61 4.67 -4.90
C LYS A 248 13.40 4.74 -3.96
N ASP A 249 12.29 5.29 -4.42
CA ASP A 249 11.06 5.39 -3.63
C ASP A 249 10.53 4.00 -3.22
N LEU A 250 10.61 3.02 -4.13
CA LEU A 250 10.22 1.64 -3.86
C LEU A 250 11.18 0.96 -2.86
N ARG A 251 12.49 1.22 -2.92
CA ARG A 251 13.43 0.76 -1.88
C ARG A 251 13.08 1.32 -0.50
N ASP A 252 12.77 2.61 -0.44
CA ASP A 252 12.35 3.27 0.81
C ASP A 252 11.07 2.61 1.39
N CYS A 253 10.26 1.99 0.54
CA CYS A 253 9.06 1.24 0.91
C CYS A 253 9.26 -0.28 1.13
N ASN A 254 10.49 -0.81 1.04
CA ASN A 254 10.77 -2.26 0.99
C ASN A 254 10.04 -3.01 -0.14
N LEU A 255 9.81 -2.34 -1.27
CA LEU A 255 9.12 -2.84 -2.46
C LEU A 255 10.05 -2.97 -3.68
N TYR A 256 11.35 -2.99 -3.45
CA TYR A 256 12.37 -3.26 -4.45
C TYR A 256 13.25 -4.42 -3.99
N CYS A 257 13.48 -5.37 -4.89
CA CYS A 257 14.27 -6.56 -4.65
C CYS A 257 15.65 -6.37 -5.30
N GLU A 258 16.71 -6.37 -4.48
CA GLU A 258 18.09 -6.23 -4.95
C GLU A 258 18.55 -7.47 -5.73
N GLU A 259 18.07 -8.67 -5.37
CA GLU A 259 18.45 -9.93 -6.02
C GLU A 259 17.93 -10.01 -7.47
N THR A 260 16.70 -9.56 -7.69
CA THR A 260 16.07 -9.56 -9.03
C THR A 260 16.26 -8.21 -9.74
N HIS A 261 16.98 -7.27 -9.15
CA HIS A 261 17.17 -5.89 -9.62
C HIS A 261 15.87 -5.26 -10.14
N GLY A 262 14.81 -5.30 -9.33
CA GLY A 262 13.52 -4.79 -9.76
C GLY A 262 12.45 -4.72 -8.67
N PRO A 263 11.30 -4.11 -8.98
CA PRO A 263 10.18 -4.00 -8.05
C PRO A 263 9.67 -5.36 -7.57
N VAL A 264 9.12 -5.43 -6.36
CA VAL A 264 8.57 -6.68 -5.81
C VAL A 264 7.28 -7.04 -6.56
N PRO A 265 7.20 -8.23 -7.19
CA PRO A 265 6.01 -8.64 -7.93
C PRO A 265 4.78 -8.73 -7.02
N PRO A 266 3.56 -8.50 -7.55
CA PRO A 266 2.33 -8.86 -6.84
C PRO A 266 2.37 -10.32 -6.37
N ARG A 267 2.10 -10.56 -5.07
CA ARG A 267 2.01 -11.89 -4.49
C ARG A 267 0.69 -12.05 -3.74
N LEU A 268 0.07 -13.23 -3.88
CA LEU A 268 -0.95 -13.67 -2.92
C LEU A 268 -0.25 -14.15 -1.64
N ARG A 269 -0.97 -14.13 -0.52
CA ARG A 269 -0.44 -14.39 0.84
C ARG A 269 0.32 -15.73 0.98
N ASP A 270 0.12 -16.66 0.05
CA ASP A 270 0.77 -17.98 0.00
C ASP A 270 2.16 -17.98 -0.67
N GLY A 271 2.73 -16.81 -0.96
CA GLY A 271 4.16 -16.64 -1.29
C GLY A 271 4.61 -17.11 -2.67
N LYS A 272 3.74 -17.77 -3.44
CA LYS A 272 4.02 -18.16 -4.83
C LYS A 272 3.57 -17.06 -5.78
N SER A 273 4.51 -16.52 -6.55
CA SER A 273 4.24 -15.59 -7.65
C SER A 273 4.87 -16.14 -8.93
N ASP A 274 4.10 -16.86 -9.75
CA ASP A 274 4.51 -17.29 -11.10
C ASP A 274 4.40 -16.10 -12.09
N ILE A 275 5.05 -14.96 -11.77
CA ILE A 275 5.01 -13.78 -12.63
C ILE A 275 5.98 -13.89 -13.81
N ASP A 276 7.00 -14.75 -13.74
CA ASP A 276 7.88 -15.05 -14.88
C ASP A 276 7.12 -15.63 -16.09
N ALA A 277 5.86 -16.04 -15.91
CA ALA A 277 4.99 -16.60 -16.96
C ALA A 277 3.92 -15.63 -17.49
N LEU A 278 3.78 -14.41 -16.98
CA LEU A 278 2.79 -13.45 -17.49
C LEU A 278 3.26 -12.82 -18.81
N ARG A 279 3.03 -13.52 -19.92
CA ARG A 279 2.96 -12.87 -21.24
C ARG A 279 1.71 -12.00 -21.29
N PHE A 280 1.90 -10.69 -21.44
CA PHE A 280 0.81 -9.72 -21.53
C PHE A 280 0.23 -9.64 -22.95
N ASP A 281 -0.24 -10.76 -23.49
CA ASP A 281 -0.90 -10.82 -24.80
C ASP A 281 -2.34 -10.28 -24.69
N ASN A 282 -2.48 -8.98 -24.39
CA ASN A 282 -3.77 -8.36 -24.03
C ASN A 282 -4.25 -7.36 -25.10
N GLN A 283 -4.74 -7.85 -26.24
CA GLN A 283 -5.84 -7.18 -26.92
C GLN A 283 -7.15 -7.85 -26.46
N PRO A 284 -8.16 -7.11 -25.98
CA PRO A 284 -9.49 -7.69 -25.83
C PRO A 284 -9.95 -8.18 -27.21
N ASN A 285 -10.34 -9.46 -27.29
CA ASN A 285 -10.88 -10.06 -28.52
C ASN A 285 -12.05 -9.16 -28.99
N PRO A 286 -12.03 -8.66 -30.25
CA PRO A 286 -13.10 -7.82 -30.79
C PRO A 286 -14.51 -8.41 -30.65
N GLU A 287 -14.63 -9.73 -30.48
CA GLU A 287 -15.90 -10.44 -30.25
C GLU A 287 -16.49 -10.22 -28.84
N VAL A 288 -15.68 -9.91 -27.83
CA VAL A 288 -16.14 -9.79 -26.43
C VAL A 288 -16.81 -8.43 -26.14
N LEU A 289 -16.72 -7.48 -27.07
CA LEU A 289 -17.32 -6.14 -26.95
C LEU A 289 -18.57 -5.94 -27.82
N GLN A 290 -19.05 -6.99 -28.48
CA GLN A 290 -20.37 -6.97 -29.12
C GLN A 290 -21.44 -7.16 -28.04
N LEU A 291 -21.87 -6.07 -27.41
CA LEU A 291 -23.19 -6.03 -26.78
C LEU A 291 -24.21 -6.10 -27.92
N GLY A 292 -25.04 -7.14 -27.87
CA GLY A 292 -25.97 -7.53 -28.92
C GLY A 292 -26.89 -6.42 -29.41
N GLU A 293 -27.29 -6.57 -30.68
CA GLU A 293 -28.39 -5.85 -31.32
C GLU A 293 -29.71 -5.96 -30.52
#